data_AF-A0AB34GFZ7-F1
#
_entry.id   AF-A0AB34GFZ7-F1
#
_cell.length_a   1.000
_cell.length_b   1.000
_cell.length_c   1.000
_cell.angle_alpha   90.00
_cell.angle_beta   90.00
_cell.angle_gamma   90.00
#
_symmetry.space_group_name_H-M   'P 1'
#
loop_
_entity.id
_entity.type
_entity.pdbx_description
1 polymer ?
#
loop_
_entity_poly.entity_id
_entity_poly.type
_entity_poly.pdbx_seq_one_letter_code
_entity_poly.pdbx_strand_id
1 'polypeptide(L)'
;MDEDQDRIYVGSKDHILSLNINNISQEPLSVFWPASTIKVEECKMAGKDPTHGCGNFVRVIQAFNRTHLYVCGSGAFSPVCTYLNRGRRSEVSVTICHS
;
A
#
# COMPACT_ATOMS: atom_id res chain seq x y z
N MET A 1 -22.47 -13.74 5.12
CA MET A 1 -21.14 -14.21 4.69
C MET A 1 -20.36 -12.96 4.31
N ASP A 2 -19.22 -12.71 4.94
CA ASP A 2 -18.45 -11.49 4.68
C ASP A 2 -17.93 -11.52 3.23
N GLU A 3 -18.49 -10.64 2.40
CA GLU A 3 -18.15 -10.42 0.99
C GLU A 3 -16.75 -9.80 0.79
N ASP A 4 -15.95 -9.72 1.85
CA ASP A 4 -14.54 -9.25 1.87
C ASP A 4 -13.56 -10.27 1.24
N GLN A 5 -14.04 -11.43 0.77
CA GLN A 5 -13.21 -12.55 0.29
C GLN A 5 -12.79 -12.47 -1.19
N ASP A 6 -13.28 -11.53 -1.98
CA ASP A 6 -13.07 -11.54 -3.44
C ASP A 6 -11.78 -10.82 -3.90
N ARG A 7 -10.96 -10.29 -2.98
CA ARG A 7 -9.75 -9.52 -3.34
C ARG A 7 -8.53 -9.92 -2.52
N ILE A 8 -7.38 -9.89 -3.18
CA ILE A 8 -6.06 -10.06 -2.55
C ILE A 8 -5.34 -8.72 -2.59
N TYR A 9 -4.82 -8.28 -1.45
CA TYR A 9 -4.00 -7.07 -1.35
C TYR A 9 -2.52 -7.45 -1.28
N VAL A 10 -1.70 -6.81 -2.11
CA VAL A 10 -0.26 -7.07 -2.17
C VAL A 10 0.50 -5.79 -1.90
N GLY A 11 1.34 -5.80 -0.87
CA GLY A 11 2.29 -4.74 -0.61
C GLY A 11 3.55 -4.92 -1.46
N SER A 12 4.00 -3.86 -2.13
CA SER A 12 5.24 -3.85 -2.91
C SER A 12 6.06 -2.60 -2.62
N LYS A 13 7.09 -2.33 -3.44
CA LYS A 13 7.86 -1.10 -3.35
C LYS A 13 7.03 0.06 -3.92
N ASP A 14 6.74 1.03 -3.06
CA ASP A 14 6.00 2.26 -3.33
C ASP A 14 4.56 2.05 -3.81
N HIS A 15 4.05 0.82 -3.82
CA HIS A 15 2.70 0.53 -4.28
C HIS A 15 1.96 -0.47 -3.39
N ILE A 16 0.64 -0.37 -3.44
CA ILE A 16 -0.30 -1.33 -2.86
C ILE A 16 -1.22 -1.77 -3.99
N LEU A 17 -1.25 -3.07 -4.26
CA LEU A 17 -2.06 -3.65 -5.32
C LEU A 17 -3.31 -4.31 -4.75
N SER A 18 -4.41 -4.23 -5.49
CA SER A 18 -5.65 -4.93 -5.16
C SER A 18 -6.10 -5.79 -6.35
N LEU A 19 -5.88 -7.09 -6.21
CA LEU A 19 -6.14 -8.12 -7.22
C LEU A 19 -7.55 -8.69 -7.05
N ASN A 20 -8.17 -9.10 -8.15
CA ASN A 20 -9.40 -9.88 -8.14
C ASN A 20 -9.05 -11.37 -7.94
N ILE A 21 -9.58 -12.01 -6.90
CA ILE A 21 -9.26 -13.42 -6.61
C ILE A 21 -9.79 -14.37 -7.70
N ASN A 22 -10.87 -13.98 -8.37
CA ASN A 22 -11.51 -14.79 -9.41
C ASN A 22 -10.74 -14.74 -10.74
N ASN A 23 -9.93 -13.70 -10.95
CA ASN A 23 -9.05 -13.58 -12.11
C ASN A 23 -7.87 -12.65 -11.82
N ILE A 24 -6.76 -13.22 -11.34
CA ILE A 24 -5.54 -12.45 -11.00
C ILE A 24 -4.79 -11.91 -12.22
N SER A 25 -5.13 -12.35 -13.43
CA SER A 25 -4.55 -11.83 -14.68
C SER A 25 -5.22 -10.54 -15.16
N GLN A 26 -6.37 -10.18 -14.56
CA GLN A 26 -6.97 -8.87 -14.78
C GLN A 26 -6.05 -7.76 -14.25
N GLU A 27 -6.06 -6.59 -14.90
CA GLU A 27 -5.28 -5.44 -14.45
C GLU A 27 -5.62 -5.08 -12.98
N PRO A 28 -4.63 -5.05 -12.08
CA PRO A 28 -4.86 -4.72 -10.68
C PRO A 28 -5.18 -3.24 -10.52
N LEU A 29 -5.96 -2.92 -9.49
CA LEU A 29 -5.94 -1.55 -8.97
C LEU A 29 -4.63 -1.34 -8.23
N SER A 30 -4.01 -0.19 -8.46
CA SER A 30 -2.73 0.17 -7.85
C SER A 30 -2.84 1.52 -7.17
N VAL A 31 -2.36 1.58 -5.92
CA VAL A 31 -2.19 2.83 -5.18
C VAL A 31 -0.70 3.12 -5.10
N PHE A 32 -0.29 4.25 -5.67
CA PHE A 32 1.07 4.75 -5.50
C PHE A 32 1.20 5.43 -4.14
N TRP A 33 2.06 4.88 -3.28
CA TRP A 33 2.35 5.36 -1.93
C TRP A 33 3.86 5.36 -1.66
N PRO A 34 4.62 6.24 -2.32
CA PRO A 34 6.07 6.33 -2.15
C PRO A 34 6.45 6.94 -0.80
N ALA A 35 7.71 6.75 -0.42
CA ALA A 35 8.31 7.55 0.65
C ALA A 35 8.43 9.03 0.21
N SER A 36 8.39 9.97 1.16
CA SER A 36 8.61 11.38 0.83
C SER A 36 10.03 11.59 0.30
N THR A 37 10.19 12.54 -0.62
CA THR A 37 11.49 12.87 -1.23
C THR A 37 12.56 13.18 -0.17
N ILE A 38 12.18 13.89 0.90
CA ILE A 38 13.06 14.18 2.04
C ILE A 38 13.57 12.90 2.68
N LYS A 39 12.70 11.92 2.95
CA LYS A 39 13.09 10.63 3.55
C LYS A 39 13.93 9.78 2.62
N VAL A 40 13.64 9.83 1.33
CA VAL A 40 14.47 9.16 0.32
C VAL A 40 15.90 9.72 0.35
N GLU A 41 16.07 11.04 0.37
CA GLU A 41 17.40 11.65 0.41
C GLU A 41 18.12 11.39 1.74
N GLU A 42 17.44 11.48 2.88
CA GLU A 42 18.00 11.10 4.18
C GLU A 42 18.51 9.64 4.19
N CYS A 43 17.73 8.72 3.63
CA CYS A 43 18.11 7.31 3.51
C CYS A 43 19.38 7.12 2.66
N LYS A 44 19.50 7.83 1.54
CA LYS A 44 20.69 7.80 0.68
C LYS A 44 21.91 8.36 1.38
N MET A 45 21.77 9.50 2.06
CA MET A 45 22.85 10.12 2.85
C MET A 45 23.34 9.21 3.99
N ALA A 46 22.46 8.38 4.54
CA ALA A 46 22.81 7.36 5.52
C ALA A 46 23.55 6.14 4.92
N GLY A 47 23.88 6.14 3.63
CA GLY A 47 24.68 5.11 2.96
C GLY A 47 23.88 3.86 2.55
N LYS A 48 22.55 3.94 2.48
CA LYS A 48 21.71 2.83 1.96
C LYS A 48 21.74 2.79 0.44
N ASP A 49 21.44 1.62 -0.13
CA ASP A 49 21.33 1.44 -1.57
C ASP A 49 20.23 2.38 -2.15
N PRO A 50 20.59 3.35 -3.00
CA PRO A 50 19.63 4.31 -3.56
C PRO A 50 18.60 3.65 -4.50
N THR A 51 18.98 2.56 -5.17
CA THR A 51 18.14 1.88 -6.17
C THR A 51 17.15 0.94 -5.49
N HIS A 52 17.62 0.18 -4.49
CA HIS A 52 16.82 -0.89 -3.87
C HIS A 52 16.50 -0.69 -2.39
N GLY A 53 17.09 0.28 -1.69
CA GLY A 53 16.92 0.46 -0.26
C GLY A 53 15.96 1.59 0.14
N CYS A 54 15.94 2.69 -0.61
CA CYS A 54 15.31 3.94 -0.15
C CYS A 54 13.86 4.15 -0.64
N GLY A 55 13.09 3.08 -0.80
CA GLY A 55 11.65 3.15 -1.10
C GLY A 55 10.76 2.95 0.12
N ASN A 56 9.46 3.11 -0.06
CA ASN A 56 8.45 2.65 0.89
C ASN A 56 8.06 1.21 0.57
N PHE A 57 8.59 0.24 1.32
CA PHE A 57 8.22 -1.16 1.19
C PHE A 57 7.04 -1.43 2.10
N VAL A 58 5.88 -1.74 1.52
CA VAL A 58 4.67 -2.06 2.28
C VAL A 58 4.86 -3.43 2.94
N ARG A 59 4.68 -3.50 4.27
CA ARG A 59 4.94 -4.71 5.08
C ARG A 59 3.72 -5.17 5.87
N VAL A 60 2.81 -4.28 6.19
CA VAL A 60 1.60 -4.58 6.97
C VAL A 60 0.40 -4.16 6.14
N ILE A 61 -0.53 -5.08 5.93
CA ILE A 61 -1.87 -4.80 5.41
C ILE A 61 -2.83 -5.61 6.27
N GLN A 62 -3.63 -4.92 7.06
CA GLN A 62 -4.56 -5.54 8.01
C GLN A 62 -5.97 -5.00 7.77
N ALA A 63 -6.98 -5.85 7.79
CA ALA A 63 -8.37 -5.38 7.83
C ALA A 63 -8.60 -4.62 9.16
N PHE A 64 -8.95 -3.34 9.06
CA PHE A 64 -9.27 -2.51 10.22
C PHE A 64 -10.77 -2.54 10.51
N ASN A 65 -11.58 -2.34 9.48
CA ASN A 65 -13.03 -2.49 9.52
C ASN A 65 -13.54 -2.87 8.13
N ARG A 66 -14.87 -2.94 7.95
CA ARG A 66 -15.49 -3.35 6.68
C ARG A 66 -15.07 -2.52 5.46
N THR A 67 -14.71 -1.24 5.63
CA THR A 67 -14.39 -0.34 4.53
C THR A 67 -12.94 0.10 4.49
N HIS A 68 -12.15 -0.19 5.53
CA HIS A 68 -10.78 0.30 5.67
C HIS A 68 -9.78 -0.81 5.95
N LEU A 69 -8.62 -0.68 5.31
CA LEU A 69 -7.41 -1.40 5.64
C LEU A 69 -6.48 -0.49 6.42
N TYR A 70 -5.81 -1.02 7.44
CA TYR A 70 -4.66 -0.40 8.06
C TYR A 70 -3.40 -0.88 7.36
N VAL A 71 -2.57 0.05 6.89
CA VAL A 71 -1.38 -0.26 6.10
C VAL A 71 -0.17 0.44 6.68
N CYS A 72 0.95 -0.29 6.79
CA CYS A 72 2.24 0.29 7.14
C CYS A 72 3.33 -0.11 6.14
N GLY A 73 4.25 0.82 5.90
CA GLY A 73 5.43 0.60 5.07
C GLY A 73 6.68 1.18 5.69
N SER A 74 7.84 0.82 5.13
CA SER A 74 9.15 1.20 5.66
C SER A 74 9.48 2.70 5.52
N GLY A 75 8.78 3.43 4.64
CA GLY A 75 8.96 4.87 4.42
C GLY A 75 10.42 5.31 4.25
N ALA A 76 11.21 4.58 3.44
CA ALA A 76 12.65 4.79 3.30
C ALA A 76 13.42 4.79 4.65
N PHE A 77 13.26 3.70 5.42
CA PHE A 77 13.81 3.54 6.78
C PHE A 77 13.23 4.52 7.83
N SER A 78 12.12 5.20 7.52
CA SER A 78 11.31 5.98 8.43
C SER A 78 9.86 5.47 8.38
N PRO A 79 9.49 4.44 9.16
CA PRO A 79 8.21 3.77 9.04
C PRO A 79 7.00 4.71 9.12
N VAL A 80 6.02 4.47 8.25
CA VAL A 80 4.78 5.24 8.17
C VAL A 80 3.59 4.31 8.06
N CYS A 81 2.44 4.73 8.59
CA CYS A 81 1.19 3.99 8.52
C CYS A 81 0.05 4.92 8.10
N THR A 82 -0.95 4.35 7.43
CA THR A 82 -2.15 5.06 6.98
C THR A 82 -3.34 4.11 6.89
N TYR A 83 -4.53 4.65 6.62
CA TYR A 83 -5.70 3.89 6.25
C TYR A 83 -5.92 3.95 4.74
N LEU A 84 -6.30 2.81 4.15
CA LEU A 84 -6.83 2.76 2.79
C LEU A 84 -8.33 2.53 2.84
N ASN A 85 -9.09 3.34 2.12
CA ASN A 85 -10.48 3.02 1.80
C ASN A 85 -10.48 1.99 0.66
N ARG A 86 -11.14 0.85 0.86
CA ARG A 86 -11.27 -0.21 -0.17
C ARG A 86 -12.61 -0.19 -0.90
N GLY A 87 -13.44 0.83 -0.68
CA GLY A 87 -14.75 1.03 -1.28
C GLY A 87 -15.81 0.02 -0.80
N ARG A 88 -17.07 0.25 -1.17
CA ARG A 88 -18.12 -0.80 -1.24
C ARG A 88 -18.23 -1.28 -2.68
N ARG A 89 -18.74 -2.50 -2.90
CA ARG A 89 -18.85 -3.20 -4.22
C ARG A 89 -19.21 -2.33 -5.44
N SER A 90 -19.99 -1.27 -5.29
CA SER A 90 -20.45 -0.37 -6.36
C SER A 90 -19.49 0.78 -6.72
N GLU A 91 -18.41 0.98 -5.96
CA GLU A 91 -17.49 2.11 -6.12
C GLU A 91 -16.05 1.60 -5.97
N VAL A 92 -15.50 1.08 -7.08
CA VAL A 92 -14.21 0.40 -7.09
C VAL A 92 -13.09 1.45 -7.13
N SER A 93 -12.81 2.07 -5.99
CA SER A 93 -11.60 2.88 -5.80
C SER A 93 -10.88 2.43 -4.53
N VAL A 94 -9.55 2.28 -4.62
CA VAL A 94 -8.68 2.10 -3.46
C VAL A 94 -7.86 3.37 -3.34
N THR A 95 -7.98 4.06 -2.20
CA THR A 95 -7.37 5.38 -2.03
C THR A 95 -6.86 5.54 -0.60
N ILE A 96 -5.75 6.26 -0.44
CA ILE A 96 -5.23 6.65 0.87
C ILE A 96 -6.19 7.64 1.51
N CYS A 97 -6.60 7.36 2.75
CA CYS A 97 -7.32 8.32 3.56
C CYS A 97 -6.35 9.39 4.05
N HIS A 98 -6.58 10.63 3.68
CA HIS A 98 -5.90 11.77 4.29
C HIS A 98 -6.70 12.15 5.55
N SER A 99 -6.01 12.29 6.68
CA SER A 99 -6.57 12.88 7.90
C SER A 99 -6.77 14.38 7.76
#